data_AF-A0A936YND2-F1
#
_entry.id   AF-A0A936YND2-F1
#
_cell.length_a   1.000
_cell.length_b   1.000
_cell.length_c   1.000
_cell.angle_alpha   90.00
_cell.angle_beta   90.00
_cell.angle_gamma   90.00
#
_symmetry.space_group_name_H-M   'P 1'
#
loop_
_entity.id
_entity.type
_entity.pdbx_description
1 polymer ?
#
loop_
_entity_poly.entity_id
_entity_poly.type
_entity_poly.pdbx_seq_one_letter_code
_entity_poly.pdbx_strand_id
1 'polypeptide(L)'
;MTKQPGKSAAKRGRILDAAFEIFAARGFSGASMDEIAKLAEVSKPTLYTYFGDKEGLFTALLDLQKADLLIPFERTEGHDMVETMLDFGMKYAVFALDPKVIAFGRMVISEAGRFPGIGRLYLEAGPDRALNGIVRYMDAMRERGRLAFDDHELAADDFWSLILSTPRGKAHLRPELTFEELQPERHVINGIRVFLKAYSTNAEADLALLGRLSEDQSRIKFIGREHERTGKPAGG
;
A
#
# COMPACT_ATOMS: atom_id res chain seq x y z
N MET A 1 -14.45 5.43 -34.47
CA MET A 1 -13.08 4.90 -34.21
C MET A 1 -13.00 4.48 -32.75
N THR A 2 -13.22 3.20 -32.48
CA THR A 2 -13.19 2.59 -31.15
C THR A 2 -11.74 2.44 -30.69
N LYS A 3 -11.33 3.18 -29.65
CA LYS A 3 -10.00 3.05 -29.02
C LYS A 3 -9.89 1.67 -28.39
N GLN A 4 -9.01 0.81 -28.90
CA GLN A 4 -8.73 -0.51 -28.32
C GLN A 4 -8.24 -0.36 -26.85
N PRO A 5 -8.88 -1.02 -25.88
CA PRO A 5 -8.58 -0.84 -24.45
C PRO A 5 -7.12 -1.17 -24.07
N GLY A 6 -6.46 -2.11 -24.77
CA GLY A 6 -5.08 -2.54 -24.46
C GLY A 6 -3.98 -1.51 -24.77
N LYS A 7 -4.11 -0.72 -25.85
CA LYS A 7 -3.09 0.29 -26.22
C LYS A 7 -3.08 1.50 -25.27
N SER A 8 -4.23 1.84 -24.70
CA SER A 8 -4.34 2.96 -23.76
C SER A 8 -3.73 2.60 -22.40
N ALA A 9 -3.95 1.38 -21.92
CA ALA A 9 -3.39 0.89 -20.66
C ALA A 9 -1.85 0.77 -20.72
N ALA A 10 -1.30 0.19 -21.79
CA ALA A 10 0.15 0.08 -21.98
C ALA A 10 0.84 1.46 -22.06
N LYS A 11 0.19 2.43 -22.73
CA LYS A 11 0.70 3.81 -22.77
C LYS A 11 0.66 4.49 -21.41
N ARG A 12 -0.44 4.31 -20.67
CA ARG A 12 -0.57 4.84 -19.31
C ARG A 12 0.55 4.32 -18.42
N GLY A 13 0.82 3.00 -18.44
CA GLY A 13 1.92 2.37 -17.68
C GLY A 13 3.28 3.00 -17.99
N ARG A 14 3.66 3.11 -19.28
CA ARG A 14 4.95 3.72 -19.66
C ARG A 14 5.11 5.16 -19.19
N ILE A 15 4.04 5.95 -19.21
CA ILE A 15 4.08 7.33 -18.69
C ILE A 15 4.40 7.35 -17.20
N LEU A 16 3.83 6.40 -16.45
CA LEU A 16 4.02 6.33 -15.01
C LEU A 16 5.40 5.81 -14.65
N ASP A 17 5.92 4.80 -15.36
CA ASP A 17 7.31 4.36 -15.18
C ASP A 17 8.29 5.52 -15.40
N ALA A 18 8.11 6.27 -16.50
CA ALA A 18 8.91 7.46 -16.78
C ALA A 18 8.76 8.55 -15.70
N ALA A 19 7.54 8.79 -15.23
CA ALA A 19 7.27 9.76 -14.17
C ALA A 19 7.97 9.36 -12.87
N PHE A 20 7.91 8.09 -12.49
CA PHE A 20 8.59 7.55 -11.31
C PHE A 20 10.10 7.77 -11.41
N GLU A 21 10.72 7.43 -12.54
CA GLU A 21 12.16 7.62 -12.75
C GLU A 21 12.57 9.09 -12.63
N ILE A 22 11.85 10.00 -13.29
CA ILE A 22 12.15 11.43 -13.26
C ILE A 22 11.94 12.01 -11.85
N PHE A 23 10.84 11.67 -11.17
CA PHE A 23 10.60 12.13 -9.80
C PHE A 23 11.64 11.59 -8.81
N ALA A 24 12.05 10.32 -8.95
CA ALA A 24 13.10 9.74 -8.11
C ALA A 24 14.45 10.42 -8.32
N ALA A 25 14.78 10.82 -9.56
CA ALA A 25 16.06 11.45 -9.90
C ALA A 25 16.10 12.95 -9.59
N ARG A 26 14.98 13.68 -9.73
CA ARG A 26 14.93 15.15 -9.69
C ARG A 26 14.10 15.71 -8.52
N GLY A 27 13.44 14.85 -7.76
CA GLY A 27 12.40 15.25 -6.82
C GLY A 27 11.15 15.77 -7.54
N PHE A 28 10.08 16.04 -6.79
CA PHE A 28 8.85 16.58 -7.37
C PHE A 28 9.07 17.97 -7.99
N SER A 29 9.81 18.84 -7.29
CA SER A 29 10.02 20.23 -7.71
C SER A 29 10.87 20.33 -8.98
N GLY A 30 11.95 19.56 -9.07
CA GLY A 30 12.89 19.58 -10.19
C GLY A 30 12.42 18.82 -11.43
N ALA A 31 11.40 17.97 -11.31
CA ALA A 31 10.81 17.25 -12.43
C ALA A 31 9.94 18.15 -13.33
N SER A 32 10.08 18.00 -14.64
CA SER A 32 9.20 18.63 -15.64
C SER A 32 8.35 17.63 -16.41
N MET A 33 7.14 18.07 -16.81
CA MET A 33 6.24 17.28 -17.67
C MET A 33 6.87 16.99 -19.04
N ASP A 34 7.78 17.84 -19.51
CA ASP A 34 8.44 17.67 -20.82
C ASP A 34 9.47 16.54 -20.80
N GLU A 35 10.27 16.45 -19.74
CA GLU A 35 11.21 15.35 -19.54
C GLU A 35 10.47 14.02 -19.43
N ILE A 36 9.36 13.99 -18.70
CA ILE A 36 8.53 12.79 -18.55
C ILE A 36 7.92 12.38 -19.88
N ALA A 37 7.34 13.32 -20.64
CA ALA A 37 6.77 13.02 -21.95
C ALA A 37 7.83 12.45 -22.92
N LYS A 38 9.04 13.03 -22.89
CA LYS A 38 10.18 12.59 -23.71
C LYS A 38 10.61 11.17 -23.32
N LEU A 39 10.80 10.89 -22.03
CA LEU A 39 11.21 9.58 -21.53
C LEU A 39 10.13 8.51 -21.81
N ALA A 40 8.85 8.88 -21.65
CA ALA A 40 7.73 8.00 -21.95
C ALA A 40 7.44 7.84 -23.46
N GLU A 41 8.20 8.48 -24.34
CA GLU A 41 7.98 8.50 -25.79
C GLU A 41 6.52 8.84 -26.15
N VAL A 42 5.96 9.87 -25.51
CA VAL A 42 4.64 10.43 -25.81
C VAL A 42 4.72 11.92 -26.08
N SER A 43 3.75 12.47 -26.81
CA SER A 43 3.69 13.92 -26.98
C SER A 43 3.22 14.59 -25.68
N LYS A 44 3.69 15.83 -25.43
CA LYS A 44 3.24 16.64 -24.29
C LYS A 44 1.70 16.74 -24.22
N PRO A 45 0.96 17.05 -25.31
CA PRO A 45 -0.51 17.04 -25.24
C PRO A 45 -1.11 15.69 -24.83
N THR A 46 -0.48 14.58 -25.21
CA THR A 46 -0.90 13.24 -24.76
C THR A 46 -0.74 13.10 -23.26
N LEU A 47 0.42 13.47 -22.70
CA LEU A 47 0.66 13.40 -21.26
C LEU A 47 -0.40 14.18 -20.47
N TYR A 48 -0.66 15.43 -20.85
CA TYR A 48 -1.67 16.28 -20.22
C TYR A 48 -3.09 15.72 -20.40
N THR A 49 -3.40 15.06 -21.53
CA THR A 49 -4.70 14.39 -21.72
C THR A 49 -4.92 13.25 -20.73
N TYR A 50 -3.85 12.53 -20.35
CA TYR A 50 -3.98 11.39 -19.44
C TYR A 50 -4.04 11.81 -17.96
N PHE A 51 -3.30 12.85 -17.58
CA PHE A 51 -3.04 13.14 -16.17
C PHE A 51 -3.32 14.58 -15.75
N GLY A 52 -3.74 15.44 -16.69
CA GLY A 52 -3.93 16.86 -16.42
C GLY A 52 -2.58 17.54 -16.24
N ASP A 53 -2.13 17.64 -15.00
CA ASP A 53 -0.91 18.34 -14.62
C ASP A 53 0.10 17.42 -13.89
N LYS A 54 1.16 18.02 -13.34
CA LYS A 54 2.21 17.29 -12.62
C LYS A 54 1.69 16.70 -11.30
N GLU A 55 0.75 17.37 -10.64
CA GLU A 55 0.13 16.87 -9.42
C GLU A 55 -0.76 15.67 -9.75
N GLY A 56 -1.65 15.77 -10.73
CA GLY A 56 -2.49 14.67 -11.19
C GLY A 56 -1.69 13.45 -11.66
N LEU A 57 -0.54 13.65 -12.31
CA LEU A 57 0.39 12.56 -12.65
C LEU A 57 1.01 11.92 -11.40
N PHE A 58 1.41 12.73 -10.42
CA PHE A 58 1.95 12.26 -9.16
C PHE A 58 0.92 11.49 -8.33
N THR A 59 -0.31 11.99 -8.24
CA THR A 59 -1.42 11.29 -7.59
C THR A 59 -1.76 10.00 -8.32
N ALA A 60 -1.65 9.97 -9.65
CA ALA A 60 -1.87 8.75 -10.42
C ALA A 60 -0.78 7.69 -10.18
N LEU A 61 0.48 8.06 -9.94
CA LEU A 61 1.52 7.12 -9.49
C LEU A 61 1.12 6.43 -8.18
N LEU A 62 0.48 7.19 -7.30
CA LEU A 62 -0.01 6.70 -6.03
C LEU A 62 -1.22 5.76 -6.18
N ASP A 63 -2.00 5.88 -7.24
CA ASP A 63 -3.17 5.01 -7.46
C ASP A 63 -2.81 3.64 -8.06
N LEU A 64 -1.71 3.47 -8.79
CA LEU A 64 -1.47 2.24 -9.58
C LEU A 64 -1.22 0.97 -8.80
N GLN A 65 -0.94 1.06 -7.51
CA GLN A 65 -0.56 -0.11 -6.71
C GLN A 65 -1.53 -0.38 -5.56
N LYS A 66 -2.69 0.30 -5.51
CA LYS A 66 -3.55 0.32 -4.31
C LYS A 66 -4.87 -0.41 -4.41
N ALA A 67 -5.41 -0.60 -5.62
CA ALA A 67 -6.77 -1.16 -5.78
C ALA A 67 -6.91 -2.54 -5.12
N ASP A 68 -5.84 -3.35 -5.11
CA ASP A 68 -5.89 -4.71 -4.55
C ASP A 68 -5.65 -4.78 -3.03
N LEU A 69 -5.06 -3.73 -2.44
CA LEU A 69 -4.62 -3.74 -1.05
C LEU A 69 -5.79 -3.66 -0.06
N LEU A 70 -6.84 -2.91 -0.39
CA LEU A 70 -7.98 -2.66 0.49
C LEU A 70 -9.17 -3.62 0.24
N ILE A 71 -9.10 -4.43 -0.81
CA ILE A 71 -10.10 -5.46 -1.12
C ILE A 71 -10.46 -6.33 0.10
N PRO A 72 -9.51 -6.76 0.96
CA PRO A 72 -9.85 -7.54 2.15
C PRO A 72 -10.79 -6.80 3.12
N PHE A 73 -10.69 -5.48 3.24
CA PHE A 73 -11.56 -4.66 4.10
C PHE A 73 -12.86 -4.24 3.43
N GLU A 74 -12.94 -4.27 2.10
CA GLU A 74 -14.17 -4.03 1.35
C GLU A 74 -15.13 -5.23 1.42
N ARG A 75 -14.60 -6.43 1.67
CA ARG A 75 -15.37 -7.67 1.85
C ARG A 75 -15.60 -7.96 3.33
N THR A 76 -16.57 -7.27 3.93
CA THR A 76 -16.94 -7.49 5.34
C THR A 76 -17.79 -8.75 5.55
N GLU A 77 -18.19 -9.45 4.49
CA GLU A 77 -19.05 -10.64 4.55
C GLU A 77 -18.28 -11.90 4.11
N GLY A 78 -18.46 -13.00 4.86
CA GLY A 78 -17.98 -14.34 4.47
C GLY A 78 -16.57 -14.74 4.91
N HIS A 79 -15.79 -13.84 5.52
CA HIS A 79 -14.44 -14.13 6.03
C HIS A 79 -14.32 -13.88 7.54
N ASP A 80 -13.52 -14.70 8.23
CA ASP A 80 -13.25 -14.48 9.66
C ASP A 80 -12.38 -13.23 9.88
N MET A 81 -12.56 -12.58 11.04
CA MET A 81 -11.85 -11.35 11.39
C MET A 81 -10.33 -11.53 11.42
N VAL A 82 -9.84 -12.61 12.04
CA VAL A 82 -8.41 -12.88 12.18
C VAL A 82 -7.78 -13.19 10.84
N GLU A 83 -8.48 -13.97 9.99
CA GLU A 83 -8.04 -14.24 8.62
C GLU A 83 -7.94 -12.95 7.79
N THR A 84 -8.96 -12.10 7.89
CA THR A 84 -8.99 -10.82 7.16
C THR A 84 -7.84 -9.91 7.57
N MET A 85 -7.59 -9.78 8.87
CA MET A 85 -6.49 -8.95 9.40
C MET A 85 -5.12 -9.50 8.99
N LEU A 86 -4.94 -10.82 9.01
CA LEU A 86 -3.69 -11.45 8.57
C LEU A 86 -3.47 -11.30 7.07
N ASP A 87 -4.48 -11.60 6.25
CA ASP A 87 -4.40 -11.46 4.80
C ASP A 87 -4.13 -10.01 4.39
N PHE A 88 -4.77 -9.05 5.06
CA PHE A 88 -4.48 -7.63 4.88
C PHE A 88 -3.04 -7.30 5.27
N GLY A 89 -2.61 -7.64 6.49
CA GLY A 89 -1.29 -7.29 6.99
C GLY A 89 -0.16 -7.85 6.12
N MET A 90 -0.34 -9.07 5.60
CA MET A 90 0.60 -9.70 4.68
C MET A 90 0.62 -9.03 3.31
N LYS A 91 -0.54 -8.73 2.70
CA LYS A 91 -0.60 -7.97 1.43
C LYS A 91 0.00 -6.58 1.59
N TYR A 92 -0.27 -5.93 2.72
CA TYR A 92 0.29 -4.62 3.05
C TYR A 92 1.79 -4.67 3.20
N ALA A 93 2.36 -5.72 3.80
CA ALA A 93 3.80 -5.89 3.89
C ALA A 93 4.45 -5.93 2.50
N VAL A 94 3.92 -6.75 1.60
CA VAL A 94 4.49 -6.90 0.24
C VAL A 94 4.42 -5.59 -0.53
N PHE A 95 3.29 -4.91 -0.46
CA PHE A 95 3.13 -3.61 -1.13
C PHE A 95 4.01 -2.52 -0.49
N ALA A 96 3.92 -2.33 0.82
CA ALA A 96 4.54 -1.20 1.50
C ALA A 96 6.06 -1.29 1.59
N LEU A 97 6.61 -2.50 1.51
CA LEU A 97 8.05 -2.76 1.52
C LEU A 97 8.64 -2.96 0.13
N ASP A 98 7.83 -2.80 -0.94
CA ASP A 98 8.37 -2.75 -2.30
C ASP A 98 9.41 -1.61 -2.40
N PRO A 99 10.63 -1.89 -2.92
CA PRO A 99 11.69 -0.89 -3.01
C PRO A 99 11.28 0.40 -3.74
N LYS A 100 10.42 0.32 -4.75
CA LYS A 100 9.88 1.48 -5.48
C LYS A 100 8.96 2.31 -4.59
N VAL A 101 8.07 1.66 -3.83
CA VAL A 101 7.15 2.33 -2.89
C VAL A 101 7.94 3.04 -1.78
N ILE A 102 8.94 2.36 -1.23
CA ILE A 102 9.83 2.91 -0.21
C ILE A 102 10.65 4.10 -0.77
N ALA A 103 11.19 3.98 -1.98
CA ALA A 103 11.91 5.07 -2.64
C ALA A 103 11.02 6.28 -2.90
N PHE A 104 9.76 6.06 -3.31
CA PHE A 104 8.79 7.11 -3.50
C PHE A 104 8.46 7.82 -2.18
N GLY A 105 8.21 7.06 -1.11
CA GLY A 105 7.98 7.62 0.22
C GLY A 105 9.17 8.45 0.72
N ARG A 106 10.41 8.00 0.48
CA ARG A 106 11.61 8.81 0.79
C ARG A 106 11.63 10.14 0.04
N MET A 107 11.32 10.12 -1.25
CA MET A 107 11.29 11.34 -2.07
C MET A 107 10.25 12.33 -1.52
N VAL A 108 9.05 11.85 -1.17
CA VAL A 108 8.02 12.66 -0.51
C VAL A 108 8.53 13.26 0.80
N ILE A 109 9.12 12.44 1.68
CA ILE A 109 9.67 12.90 2.97
C ILE A 109 10.73 13.99 2.75
N SER A 110 11.61 13.82 1.76
CA SER A 110 12.66 14.81 1.45
C SER A 110 12.13 16.12 0.89
N GLU A 111 11.03 16.09 0.15
CA GLU A 111 10.45 17.28 -0.49
C GLU A 111 9.40 17.98 0.39
N ALA A 112 8.79 17.28 1.37
CA ALA A 112 7.71 17.82 2.19
C ALA A 112 8.06 19.12 2.93
N GLY A 113 9.32 19.29 3.34
CA GLY A 113 9.79 20.54 3.97
C GLY A 113 9.85 21.74 3.01
N ARG A 114 10.01 21.49 1.70
CA ARG A 114 10.10 22.54 0.66
C ARG A 114 8.76 22.78 -0.04
N PHE A 115 8.00 21.70 -0.25
CA PHE A 115 6.69 21.73 -0.89
C PHE A 115 5.68 20.97 -0.04
N PRO A 116 5.07 21.61 0.98
CA PRO A 116 4.15 20.94 1.92
C PRO A 116 2.95 20.26 1.25
N GLY A 117 2.55 20.73 0.06
CA GLY A 117 1.47 20.13 -0.74
C GLY A 117 1.73 18.67 -1.11
N ILE A 118 3.00 18.25 -1.28
CA ILE A 118 3.31 16.87 -1.69
C ILE A 118 2.98 15.84 -0.62
N GLY A 119 3.20 16.20 0.65
CA GLY A 119 2.88 15.33 1.78
C GLY A 119 1.38 15.11 1.88
N ARG A 120 0.60 16.18 1.71
CA ARG A 120 -0.87 16.12 1.69
C ARG A 120 -1.38 15.23 0.55
N LEU A 121 -0.92 15.47 -0.68
CA LEU A 121 -1.28 14.65 -1.84
C LEU A 121 -0.90 13.18 -1.63
N TYR A 122 0.24 12.92 -1.00
CA TYR A 122 0.69 11.57 -0.67
C TYR A 122 -0.25 10.85 0.30
N LEU A 123 -0.60 11.52 1.42
CA LEU A 123 -1.50 11.01 2.44
C LEU A 123 -2.90 10.74 1.88
N GLU A 124 -3.50 11.75 1.23
CA GLU A 124 -4.86 11.68 0.69
C GLU A 124 -5.03 10.60 -0.38
N ALA A 125 -4.03 10.43 -1.25
CA ALA A 125 -4.09 9.43 -2.30
C ALA A 125 -3.81 8.01 -1.80
N GLY A 126 -3.28 7.83 -0.59
CA GLY A 126 -2.77 6.54 -0.12
C GLY A 126 -3.07 6.21 1.33
N PRO A 127 -2.15 6.54 2.27
CA PRO A 127 -2.30 6.21 3.68
C PRO A 127 -3.69 6.49 4.24
N ASP A 128 -4.27 7.65 3.96
CA ASP A 128 -5.57 8.05 4.52
C ASP A 128 -6.70 7.16 3.99
N ARG A 129 -6.67 6.79 2.71
CA ARG A 129 -7.65 5.84 2.14
C ARG A 129 -7.55 4.48 2.78
N ALA A 130 -6.34 4.00 3.05
CA ALA A 130 -6.13 2.71 3.68
C ALA A 130 -6.60 2.71 5.14
N LEU A 131 -6.26 3.74 5.90
CA LEU A 131 -6.72 3.93 7.27
C LEU A 131 -8.24 4.03 7.33
N ASN A 132 -8.87 4.81 6.44
CA ASN A 132 -10.33 4.90 6.35
C ASN A 132 -10.98 3.54 6.05
N GLY A 133 -10.33 2.67 5.27
CA GLY A 133 -10.79 1.29 5.04
C GLY A 133 -10.76 0.45 6.31
N ILE A 134 -9.71 0.59 7.12
CA ILE A 134 -9.54 -0.10 8.40
C ILE A 134 -10.56 0.39 9.42
N VAL A 135 -10.75 1.71 9.55
CA VAL A 135 -11.74 2.30 10.46
C VAL A 135 -13.13 1.72 10.17
N ARG A 136 -13.57 1.74 8.91
CA ARG A 136 -14.86 1.14 8.51
C ARG A 136 -14.97 -0.34 8.87
N TYR A 137 -13.89 -1.10 8.68
CA TYR A 137 -13.87 -2.51 9.01
C TYR A 137 -13.97 -2.75 10.53
N MET A 138 -13.24 -1.97 11.33
CA MET A 138 -13.27 -2.05 12.78
C MET A 138 -14.64 -1.69 13.35
N ASP A 139 -15.28 -0.64 12.83
CA ASP A 139 -16.65 -0.27 13.21
C ASP A 139 -17.62 -1.43 12.94
N ALA A 140 -17.53 -2.07 11.77
CA ALA A 140 -18.35 -3.24 11.45
C ALA A 140 -18.09 -4.43 12.40
N MET A 141 -16.85 -4.65 12.85
CA MET A 141 -16.54 -5.69 13.83
C MET A 141 -17.04 -5.34 15.23
N ARG A 142 -17.02 -4.06 15.61
CA ARG A 142 -17.61 -3.58 16.88
C ARG A 142 -19.12 -3.75 16.90
N GLU A 143 -19.82 -3.40 15.81
CA GLU A 143 -21.26 -3.60 15.67
C GLU A 143 -21.65 -5.08 15.79
N ARG A 144 -20.79 -5.99 15.34
CA ARG A 144 -20.94 -7.45 15.48
C ARG A 144 -20.48 -7.99 16.84
N GLY A 145 -20.05 -7.12 17.74
CA GLY A 145 -19.57 -7.49 19.07
C GLY A 145 -18.27 -8.28 19.07
N ARG A 146 -17.45 -8.22 18.00
CA ARG A 146 -16.13 -8.87 17.89
C ARG A 146 -14.99 -8.00 18.44
N LEU A 147 -15.14 -6.69 18.37
CA LEU A 147 -14.18 -5.71 18.91
C LEU A 147 -14.85 -4.77 19.92
N ALA A 148 -14.06 -4.28 20.86
CA ALA A 148 -14.46 -3.24 21.80
C ALA A 148 -13.37 -2.15 21.87
N PHE A 149 -13.74 -0.90 21.60
CA PHE A 149 -12.87 0.27 21.68
C PHE A 149 -13.71 1.54 21.91
N ASP A 150 -13.09 2.56 22.50
CA ASP A 150 -13.71 3.87 22.72
C ASP A 150 -13.61 4.75 21.48
N ASP A 151 -12.41 4.82 20.90
CA ASP A 151 -12.07 5.64 19.73
C ASP A 151 -11.65 4.74 18.56
N HIS A 152 -12.40 4.82 17.46
CA HIS A 152 -12.18 3.98 16.28
C HIS A 152 -10.96 4.38 15.44
N GLU A 153 -10.58 5.66 15.44
CA GLU A 153 -9.42 6.15 14.71
C GLU A 153 -8.16 5.66 15.41
N LEU A 154 -8.11 5.78 16.74
CA LEU A 154 -6.98 5.27 17.53
C LEU A 154 -6.85 3.74 17.47
N ALA A 155 -7.96 3.00 17.50
CA ALA A 155 -7.91 1.55 17.32
C ALA A 155 -7.33 1.17 15.94
N ALA A 156 -7.72 1.89 14.88
CA ALA A 156 -7.21 1.68 13.54
C ALA A 156 -5.72 2.02 13.42
N ASP A 157 -5.30 3.14 14.01
CA ASP A 157 -3.89 3.56 14.07
C ASP A 157 -3.02 2.57 14.83
N ASP A 158 -3.52 2.03 15.95
CA ASP A 158 -2.84 0.99 16.72
C ASP A 158 -2.61 -0.25 15.86
N PHE A 159 -3.65 -0.77 15.21
CA PHE A 159 -3.50 -1.91 14.32
C PHE A 159 -2.49 -1.63 13.20
N TRP A 160 -2.63 -0.52 12.49
CA TRP A 160 -1.75 -0.14 11.37
C TRP A 160 -0.30 0.02 11.79
N SER A 161 -0.06 0.64 12.94
CA SER A 161 1.28 0.90 13.48
C SER A 161 1.92 -0.39 13.99
N LEU A 162 1.15 -1.25 14.65
CA LEU A 162 1.63 -2.50 15.24
C LEU A 162 2.12 -3.51 14.19
N ILE A 163 1.51 -3.55 13.00
CA ILE A 163 1.85 -4.57 11.98
C ILE A 163 3.16 -4.29 11.24
N LEU A 164 3.49 -3.03 10.90
CA LEU A 164 4.58 -2.73 9.94
C LEU A 164 5.40 -1.46 10.19
N SER A 165 5.17 -0.69 11.25
CA SER A 165 5.91 0.57 11.50
C SER A 165 7.43 0.39 11.54
N THR A 166 7.92 -0.64 12.25
CA THR A 166 9.35 -0.94 12.41
C THR A 166 10.02 -1.38 11.11
N PRO A 167 9.56 -2.43 10.39
CA PRO A 167 10.18 -2.84 9.14
C PRO A 167 10.10 -1.73 8.07
N ARG A 168 8.99 -0.98 7.98
CA ARG A 168 8.89 0.17 7.06
C ARG A 168 9.90 1.25 7.38
N GLY A 169 10.06 1.60 8.67
CA GLY A 169 11.07 2.56 9.11
C GLY A 169 12.50 2.12 8.76
N LYS A 170 12.82 0.83 8.97
CA LYS A 170 14.12 0.26 8.55
C LYS A 170 14.31 0.35 7.03
N ALA A 171 13.32 -0.04 6.23
CA ALA A 171 13.41 -0.01 4.78
C ALA A 171 13.64 1.41 4.21
N HIS A 172 13.03 2.43 4.83
CA HIS A 172 13.31 3.82 4.47
C HIS A 172 14.78 4.19 4.71
N LEU A 173 15.38 3.77 5.83
CA LEU A 173 16.74 4.17 6.23
C LEU A 173 17.85 3.24 5.71
N ARG A 174 17.50 2.01 5.33
CA ARG A 174 18.41 0.94 4.92
C ARG A 174 17.87 0.28 3.63
N PRO A 175 17.98 0.94 2.46
CA PRO A 175 17.42 0.46 1.19
C PRO A 175 18.01 -0.85 0.68
N GLU A 176 19.15 -1.29 1.22
CA GLU A 176 19.80 -2.54 0.88
C GLU A 176 19.19 -3.77 1.59
N LEU A 177 18.33 -3.57 2.61
CA LEU A 177 17.70 -4.69 3.30
C LEU A 177 16.67 -5.37 2.40
N THR A 178 16.74 -6.70 2.32
CA THR A 178 15.74 -7.49 1.58
C THR A 178 14.45 -7.65 2.39
N PHE A 179 13.39 -8.11 1.70
CA PHE A 179 12.12 -8.42 2.36
C PHE A 179 12.29 -9.46 3.48
N GLU A 180 13.13 -10.47 3.25
CA GLU A 180 13.44 -11.52 4.22
C GLU A 180 14.20 -10.97 5.45
N GLU A 181 15.13 -10.05 5.24
CA GLU A 181 15.89 -9.42 6.33
C GLU A 181 15.02 -8.49 7.19
N LEU A 182 13.98 -7.90 6.59
CA LEU A 182 12.99 -7.08 7.30
C LEU A 182 12.03 -7.92 8.17
N GLN A 183 11.91 -9.22 7.88
CA GLN A 183 11.04 -10.18 8.60
C GLN A 183 9.60 -9.66 8.84
N PRO A 184 8.92 -9.09 7.84
CA PRO A 184 7.64 -8.43 8.05
C PRO A 184 6.55 -9.36 8.60
N GLU A 185 6.58 -10.65 8.26
CA GLU A 185 5.59 -11.63 8.71
C GLU A 185 5.56 -11.75 10.23
N ARG A 186 6.75 -11.76 10.85
CA ARG A 186 6.89 -11.77 12.30
C ARG A 186 6.27 -10.52 12.93
N HIS A 187 6.47 -9.37 12.31
CA HIS A 187 5.91 -8.10 12.78
C HIS A 187 4.40 -8.05 12.62
N VAL A 188 3.86 -8.47 11.48
CA VAL A 188 2.41 -8.55 11.22
C VAL A 188 1.74 -9.47 12.24
N ILE A 189 2.24 -10.70 12.41
CA ILE A 189 1.66 -11.68 13.37
C ILE A 189 1.72 -11.14 14.80
N ASN A 190 2.84 -10.53 15.20
CA ASN A 190 2.96 -9.95 16.53
C ASN A 190 2.01 -8.76 16.71
N GLY A 191 1.88 -7.90 15.70
CA GLY A 191 0.98 -6.76 15.75
C GLY A 191 -0.48 -7.17 15.91
N ILE A 192 -0.93 -8.15 15.12
CA ILE A 192 -2.27 -8.73 15.26
C ILE A 192 -2.45 -9.35 16.65
N ARG A 193 -1.46 -10.10 17.15
CA ARG A 193 -1.52 -10.70 18.49
C ARG A 193 -1.70 -9.64 19.58
N VAL A 194 -0.95 -8.54 19.53
CA VAL A 194 -1.06 -7.45 20.51
C VAL A 194 -2.42 -6.76 20.39
N PHE A 195 -2.85 -6.47 19.17
CA PHE A 195 -4.15 -5.87 18.90
C PHE A 195 -5.31 -6.72 19.43
N LEU A 196 -5.34 -8.01 19.14
CA LEU A 196 -6.40 -8.91 19.59
C LEU A 196 -6.48 -8.99 21.12
N LYS A 197 -5.33 -8.95 21.82
CA LYS A 197 -5.31 -8.91 23.29
C LYS A 197 -5.92 -7.63 23.86
N ALA A 198 -5.80 -6.52 23.14
CA ALA A 198 -6.29 -5.22 23.58
C ALA A 198 -7.77 -5.01 23.23
N TYR A 199 -8.19 -5.44 22.03
CA TYR A 199 -9.47 -5.00 21.44
C TYR A 199 -10.46 -6.13 21.16
N SER A 200 -10.07 -7.41 21.14
CA SER A 200 -11.02 -8.50 20.89
C SER A 200 -11.91 -8.76 22.11
N THR A 201 -13.20 -8.95 21.87
CA THR A 201 -14.18 -9.40 22.87
C THR A 201 -14.08 -10.90 23.16
N ASN A 202 -13.35 -11.66 22.33
CA ASN A 202 -13.08 -13.08 22.49
C ASN A 202 -11.61 -13.40 22.15
N ALA A 203 -10.70 -12.76 22.89
CA ALA A 203 -9.27 -12.84 22.62
C ALA A 203 -8.73 -14.28 22.64
N GLU A 204 -9.25 -15.17 23.49
CA GLU A 204 -8.79 -16.57 23.56
C GLU A 204 -9.00 -17.31 22.24
N ALA A 205 -10.22 -17.26 21.69
CA ALA A 205 -10.53 -17.94 20.43
C ALA A 205 -9.80 -17.31 19.23
N ASP A 206 -9.75 -15.97 19.17
CA ASP A 206 -9.09 -15.26 18.08
C ASP A 206 -7.57 -15.49 18.08
N LEU A 207 -6.93 -15.53 19.25
CA LEU A 207 -5.51 -15.85 19.39
C LEU A 207 -5.21 -17.32 19.03
N ALA A 208 -6.10 -18.25 19.38
CA ALA A 208 -5.96 -19.65 18.98
C ALA A 208 -6.06 -19.82 17.46
N LEU A 209 -6.96 -19.08 16.80
CA LEU A 209 -7.04 -19.05 15.34
C LEU A 209 -5.78 -18.43 14.72
N LEU A 210 -5.31 -17.30 15.23
CA LEU A 210 -4.06 -16.68 14.75
C LEU A 210 -2.87 -17.65 14.87
N GLY A 211 -2.77 -18.39 15.97
CA GLY A 211 -1.76 -19.43 16.16
C GLY A 211 -1.77 -20.47 15.04
N ARG A 212 -2.94 -21.07 14.79
CA ARG A 212 -3.12 -22.06 13.71
C ARG A 212 -2.78 -21.50 12.33
N LEU A 213 -3.22 -20.28 12.02
CA LEU A 213 -2.93 -19.63 10.74
C LEU A 213 -1.43 -19.31 10.58
N SER A 214 -0.74 -18.98 11.67
CA SER A 214 0.68 -18.63 11.65
C SER A 214 1.61 -19.82 11.44
N GLU A 215 1.14 -21.04 11.74
CA GLU A 215 1.90 -22.28 11.54
C GLU A 215 1.85 -22.76 10.09
N ASP A 216 0.83 -22.35 9.32
CA ASP A 216 0.72 -22.64 7.90
C ASP A 216 1.65 -21.74 7.06
N GLN A 217 2.93 -22.11 7.02
CA GLN A 217 3.94 -21.42 6.20
C GLN A 217 3.62 -21.42 4.71
N SER A 218 2.77 -22.33 4.22
CA SER A 218 2.38 -22.38 2.82
C SER A 218 1.48 -21.20 2.45
N ARG A 219 0.53 -20.83 3.33
CA ARG A 219 -0.33 -19.66 3.19
C ARG A 219 0.45 -18.35 3.28
N ILE A 220 1.34 -18.24 4.27
CA ILE A 220 2.17 -17.03 4.47
C ILE A 220 3.07 -16.78 3.24
N LYS A 221 3.72 -17.83 2.72
CA LYS A 221 4.56 -17.74 1.51
C LYS A 221 3.75 -17.58 0.21
N PHE A 222 2.46 -17.92 0.20
CA PHE A 222 1.59 -17.77 -0.96
C PHE A 222 1.14 -16.31 -1.13
N ILE A 223 0.74 -15.66 -0.03
CA ILE A 223 0.37 -14.24 -0.02
C ILE A 223 1.56 -13.33 -0.40
N GLY A 224 2.77 -13.70 0.00
CA GLY A 224 4.02 -13.02 -0.41
C GLY A 224 4.33 -13.10 -1.91
N ARG A 225 4.02 -14.22 -2.56
CA ARG A 225 4.46 -14.53 -3.94
C ARG A 225 3.47 -14.14 -5.03
N GLU A 226 2.19 -13.91 -4.74
CA GLU A 226 1.24 -13.47 -5.77
C GLU A 226 1.56 -12.06 -6.31
N HIS A 227 2.20 -11.19 -5.53
CA HIS A 227 2.58 -9.85 -6.00
C HIS A 227 3.80 -9.85 -6.94
N GLU A 228 4.72 -10.81 -6.80
CA GLU A 228 5.83 -10.99 -7.76
C GLU A 228 5.33 -11.39 -9.15
N ARG A 229 4.21 -12.12 -9.22
CA ARG A 229 3.63 -12.59 -10.50
C ARG A 229 2.96 -11.49 -11.31
N THR A 230 2.49 -10.41 -10.67
CA THR A 230 1.92 -9.25 -11.36
C THR A 230 2.97 -8.25 -11.88
N GLY A 231 4.25 -8.42 -11.50
CA GLY A 231 5.38 -7.61 -11.97
C GLY A 231 6.04 -8.07 -13.27
N LYS A 232 5.51 -9.11 -13.95
CA LYS A 232 6.04 -9.57 -15.23
C LYS A 232 5.36 -8.82 -16.38
N PRO A 233 6.09 -8.21 -17.34
CA PRO A 233 5.47 -7.61 -18.50
C PRO A 233 4.71 -8.69 -19.27
N ALA A 234 3.42 -8.46 -19.52
CA ALA A 234 2.71 -9.20 -20.56
C ALA A 234 3.31 -8.79 -21.92
N GLY A 235 4.30 -9.56 -22.36
CA GLY A 235 5.02 -9.33 -23.60
C GLY A 235 5.77 -10.59 -24.03
N GLY A 236 5.03 -11.52 -24.62
CA GLY A 236 5.50 -12.42 -25.65
C GLY A 236 4.77 -12.08 -26.94
#